data_AF-A0A955SNF8-F1
#
_entry.id   AF-A0A955SNF8-F1
#
_cell.length_a   1.000
_cell.length_b   1.000
_cell.length_c   1.000
_cell.angle_alpha   90.00
_cell.angle_beta   90.00
_cell.angle_gamma   90.00
#
_symmetry.space_group_name_H-M   'P 1'
#
loop_
_entity.id
_entity.type
_entity.pdbx_description
1 polymer ?
#
loop_
_entity_poly.entity_id
_entity_poly.type
_entity_poly.pdbx_seq_one_letter_code
_entity_poly.pdbx_strand_id
1 'polypeptide(L)'
;MAADKTPTISIEPLASRHRRDTFSCGNEALDRYLRKQAGQDARKKVTASFVLIEGDSPIVRGFYTLSATSVVLEDLPEAVTKKLPRYPLVPAILLGRLDVDQSRRGLGYGEILLLNALERCLTTKDIGWAVVVVDAK
;
A
#
# COMPACT_ATOMS: atom_id res chain seq x y z
N MET A 1 3.28 -21.92 30.05
CA MET A 1 3.66 -20.51 29.80
C MET A 1 4.44 -20.48 28.49
N ALA A 2 3.74 -20.57 27.36
CA ALA A 2 4.37 -20.56 26.05
C ALA A 2 4.68 -19.10 25.70
N ALA A 3 5.95 -18.80 25.44
CA ALA A 3 6.36 -17.48 24.99
C ALA A 3 5.59 -17.13 23.71
N ASP A 4 4.87 -16.01 23.76
CA ASP A 4 4.19 -15.39 22.63
C ASP A 4 5.24 -14.95 21.61
N LYS A 5 5.60 -15.86 20.70
CA LYS A 5 6.52 -15.56 19.60
C LYS A 5 5.72 -14.88 18.50
N THR A 6 5.48 -13.58 18.65
CA THR A 6 5.06 -12.75 17.52
C THR A 6 6.14 -12.89 16.44
N PRO A 7 5.81 -13.40 15.25
CA PRO A 7 6.81 -13.55 14.19
C PRO A 7 7.36 -12.16 13.82
N THR A 8 8.68 -12.07 13.66
CA THR A 8 9.31 -10.86 13.11
C THR A 8 8.69 -10.58 11.74
N ILE A 9 8.24 -9.34 11.50
CA ILE A 9 7.68 -8.94 10.21
C ILE A 9 8.64 -8.00 9.49
N SER A 10 8.61 -8.03 8.16
CA SER A 10 9.31 -7.04 7.33
C SER A 10 8.41 -6.57 6.19
N ILE A 11 8.61 -5.31 5.78
CA ILE A 11 7.88 -4.69 4.67
C ILE A 11 8.88 -4.19 3.64
N GLU A 12 8.78 -4.71 2.42
CA GLU A 12 9.80 -4.49 1.40
C GLU A 12 9.21 -4.39 -0.02
N PRO A 13 9.95 -3.80 -0.99
CA PRO A 13 9.50 -3.74 -2.37
C PRO A 13 9.23 -5.13 -2.95
N LEU A 14 8.14 -5.27 -3.70
CA LEU A 14 7.78 -6.52 -4.36
C LEU A 14 8.86 -6.92 -5.38
N ALA A 15 9.53 -8.03 -5.11
CA ALA A 15 10.51 -8.69 -5.97
C ALA A 15 10.07 -10.11 -6.38
N SER A 16 10.81 -10.71 -7.31
CA SER A 16 10.55 -12.07 -7.85
C SER A 16 10.64 -13.21 -6.83
N ARG A 17 11.37 -13.02 -5.72
CA ARG A 17 11.48 -14.02 -4.65
C ARG A 17 10.16 -14.26 -3.91
N HIS A 18 9.22 -13.31 -3.95
CA HIS A 18 8.00 -13.39 -3.17
C HIS A 18 6.98 -14.35 -3.77
N ARG A 19 6.48 -15.23 -2.92
CA ARG A 19 5.38 -16.16 -3.20
C ARG A 19 4.05 -15.48 -2.92
N ARG A 20 3.33 -15.20 -4.00
CA ARG A 20 2.05 -14.50 -4.03
C ARG A 20 0.91 -15.36 -4.59
N ASP A 21 1.23 -16.57 -5.05
CA ASP A 21 0.33 -17.56 -5.64
C ASP A 21 -0.82 -17.94 -4.70
N THR A 22 -0.55 -18.00 -3.40
CA THR A 22 -1.51 -18.42 -2.38
C THR A 22 -2.22 -17.26 -1.67
N PHE A 23 -1.87 -16.01 -1.97
CA PHE A 23 -2.40 -14.84 -1.25
C PHE A 23 -3.91 -14.73 -1.45
N SER A 24 -4.70 -14.67 -0.37
CA SER A 24 -6.16 -14.58 -0.42
C SER A 24 -6.68 -13.62 0.64
N CYS A 25 -7.10 -12.43 0.26
CA CYS A 25 -7.75 -11.45 1.12
C CYS A 25 -9.28 -11.55 1.08
N GLY A 26 -9.87 -12.29 0.12
CA GLY A 26 -11.33 -12.39 -0.04
C GLY A 26 -11.94 -11.34 -0.91
N ASN A 27 -11.13 -10.42 -1.44
CA ASN A 27 -11.47 -9.61 -2.59
C ASN A 27 -10.78 -10.22 -3.82
N GLU A 28 -11.55 -10.89 -4.68
CA GLU A 28 -11.00 -11.63 -5.83
C GLU A 28 -10.24 -10.69 -6.79
N ALA A 29 -10.66 -9.44 -6.92
CA ALA A 29 -9.98 -8.46 -7.76
C ALA A 29 -8.57 -8.13 -7.21
N LEU A 30 -8.45 -7.94 -5.89
CA LEU A 30 -7.16 -7.70 -5.23
C LEU A 30 -6.27 -8.95 -5.25
N ASP A 31 -6.83 -10.12 -4.99
CA ASP A 31 -6.10 -11.40 -5.05
C ASP A 31 -5.51 -11.62 -6.45
N ARG A 32 -6.33 -11.44 -7.49
CA ARG A 32 -5.91 -11.56 -8.88
C ARG A 32 -4.86 -10.53 -9.25
N TYR A 33 -5.05 -9.28 -8.82
CA TYR A 33 -4.10 -8.21 -9.06
C TYR A 33 -2.72 -8.55 -8.47
N LEU A 34 -2.65 -8.92 -7.19
CA LEU A 34 -1.38 -9.26 -6.57
C LEU A 34 -0.75 -10.47 -7.26
N ARG A 35 -1.50 -11.56 -7.46
CA ARG A 35 -1.00 -12.81 -8.07
C ARG A 35 -0.44 -12.61 -9.47
N LYS A 36 -1.09 -11.78 -10.31
CA LYS A 36 -0.81 -11.73 -11.76
C LYS A 36 -0.22 -10.41 -12.25
N GLN A 37 -0.62 -9.27 -11.68
CA GLN A 37 -0.36 -7.95 -12.26
C GLN A 37 0.67 -7.12 -11.50
N ALA A 38 0.66 -7.11 -10.17
CA ALA A 38 1.45 -6.18 -9.34
C ALA A 38 2.95 -6.13 -9.71
N GLY A 39 3.58 -7.27 -9.96
CA GLY A 39 4.99 -7.34 -10.35
C GLY A 39 5.31 -6.81 -11.75
N GLN A 40 4.31 -6.74 -12.65
CA GLN A 40 4.47 -6.09 -13.96
C GLN A 40 4.36 -4.58 -13.80
N ASP A 41 3.38 -4.10 -13.03
CA ASP A 41 3.18 -2.69 -12.77
C ASP A 41 4.38 -2.07 -12.04
N ALA A 42 4.94 -2.78 -11.05
CA ALA A 42 6.18 -2.40 -10.38
C ALA A 42 7.36 -2.27 -11.35
N ARG A 43 7.53 -3.24 -12.26
CA ARG A 43 8.60 -3.20 -13.27
C ARG A 43 8.42 -2.06 -14.28
N LYS A 44 7.18 -1.76 -14.65
CA LYS A 44 6.84 -0.65 -15.55
C LYS A 44 6.76 0.70 -14.84
N LYS A 45 7.00 0.76 -13.52
CA LYS A 45 6.88 1.96 -12.68
C LYS A 45 5.48 2.60 -12.72
N VAL A 46 4.45 1.80 -12.98
CA VAL A 46 3.04 2.23 -12.92
C VAL A 46 2.61 2.39 -11.46
N THR A 47 3.05 1.47 -10.59
CA THR A 47 2.88 1.56 -9.14
C THR A 47 4.15 1.10 -8.43
N ALA A 48 4.46 1.67 -7.28
CA ALA A 48 5.41 1.11 -6.34
C ALA A 48 4.65 0.12 -5.44
N SER A 49 4.94 -1.17 -5.57
CA SER A 49 4.28 -2.24 -4.81
C SER A 49 5.17 -2.73 -3.67
N PHE A 50 4.63 -2.82 -2.47
CA PHE A 50 5.31 -3.29 -1.26
C PHE A 50 4.55 -4.46 -0.65
N VAL A 51 5.27 -5.39 -0.03
CA VAL A 51 4.72 -6.61 0.56
C VAL A 51 5.20 -6.78 1.99
N LEU A 52 4.32 -7.33 2.83
CA LEU A 52 4.63 -7.79 4.19
C LEU A 52 4.92 -9.29 4.16
N ILE A 53 6.03 -9.68 4.75
CA ILE A 53 6.42 -11.08 4.98
C ILE A 53 6.74 -11.32 6.46
N GLU A 54 6.69 -12.60 6.87
CA GLU A 54 7.00 -13.05 8.23
C GLU A 54 8.34 -13.79 8.23
N GLY A 55 9.30 -13.32 9.02
CA GLY A 55 10.66 -13.82 9.09
C GLY A 55 11.32 -13.85 7.71
N ASP A 56 11.94 -14.98 7.38
CA ASP A 56 12.56 -15.22 6.06
C ASP A 56 11.60 -15.91 5.07
N SER A 57 10.31 -16.01 5.40
CA SER A 57 9.34 -16.65 4.52
C SER A 57 9.13 -15.82 3.26
N PRO A 58 9.17 -16.41 2.05
CA PRO A 58 8.85 -15.68 0.84
C PRO A 58 7.33 -15.43 0.69
N ILE A 59 6.50 -15.97 1.58
CA ILE A 59 5.03 -15.90 1.46
C ILE A 59 4.54 -14.50 1.82
N VAL A 60 3.85 -13.87 0.88
CA VAL A 60 3.22 -12.56 1.10
C VAL A 60 2.03 -12.70 2.05
N ARG A 61 2.03 -11.92 3.13
CA ARG A 61 0.95 -11.85 4.14
C ARG A 61 0.11 -10.59 4.04
N GLY A 62 0.53 -9.62 3.23
CA GLY A 62 -0.19 -8.39 2.95
C GLY A 62 0.58 -7.56 1.95
N PHE A 63 -0.07 -6.59 1.34
CA PHE A 63 0.58 -5.72 0.37
C PHE A 63 -0.10 -4.36 0.31
N TYR A 64 0.62 -3.38 -0.24
CA TYR A 64 0.01 -2.14 -0.72
C TYR A 64 0.71 -1.60 -1.96
N THR A 65 0.07 -0.65 -2.62
CA THR A 65 0.63 0.04 -3.80
C THR A 65 0.54 1.56 -3.66
N LEU A 66 1.61 2.26 -4.03
CA LEU A 66 1.66 3.72 -4.15
C LEU A 66 1.85 4.14 -5.61
N SER A 67 1.22 5.23 -6.02
CA SER A 67 1.40 5.84 -7.35
C SER A 67 1.13 7.33 -7.32
N ALA A 68 1.75 8.09 -8.23
CA ALA A 68 1.44 9.50 -8.39
C ALA A 68 0.03 9.67 -8.99
N THR A 69 -0.73 10.65 -8.51
CA THR A 69 -2.03 11.02 -9.06
C THR A 69 -2.27 12.53 -8.89
N SER A 70 -3.38 13.01 -9.43
CA SER A 70 -3.98 14.28 -9.04
C SER A 70 -5.42 14.07 -8.62
N VAL A 71 -5.94 14.98 -7.81
CA VAL A 71 -7.36 15.03 -7.42
C VAL A 71 -7.91 16.44 -7.64
N VAL A 72 -9.21 16.53 -7.89
CA VAL A 72 -9.89 17.83 -8.04
C VAL A 72 -9.95 18.48 -6.66
N LEU A 73 -9.56 19.76 -6.56
CA LEU A 73 -9.55 20.49 -5.28
C LEU A 73 -10.95 20.52 -4.64
N GLU A 74 -12.00 20.64 -5.47
CA GLU A 74 -13.40 20.71 -5.03
C GLU A 74 -13.92 19.39 -4.44
N ASP A 75 -13.29 18.26 -4.77
CA ASP A 75 -13.63 16.95 -4.20
C ASP A 75 -13.01 16.74 -2.80
N LEU A 76 -12.11 17.63 -2.37
CA LEU A 76 -11.45 17.53 -1.07
C LEU A 76 -12.29 18.19 0.05
N PRO A 77 -12.19 17.67 1.29
CA PRO A 77 -12.83 18.30 2.44
C PRO A 77 -12.39 19.76 2.60
N GLU A 78 -13.33 20.63 2.98
CA GLU A 78 -13.07 22.08 3.12
C GLU A 78 -11.91 22.40 4.08
N ALA A 79 -11.73 21.57 5.12
CA ALA A 79 -10.63 21.69 6.08
C ALA A 79 -9.24 21.49 5.44
N VAL A 80 -9.17 20.73 4.34
CA VAL A 80 -7.95 20.51 3.55
C VAL A 80 -7.79 21.61 2.50
N THR A 81 -8.86 21.93 1.77
CA THR A 81 -8.80 22.93 0.68
C THR A 81 -8.36 24.31 1.16
N LYS A 82 -8.78 24.73 2.37
CA LYS A 82 -8.36 25.99 3.00
C LYS A 82 -6.85 26.13 3.21
N LYS A 83 -6.12 25.02 3.25
CA LYS A 83 -4.66 24.98 3.47
C LYS A 83 -3.87 24.85 2.17
N LEU A 84 -4.54 24.72 1.03
CA LEU A 84 -3.93 24.48 -0.26
C LEU A 84 -4.08 25.69 -1.20
N PRO A 85 -3.14 25.87 -2.14
CA PRO A 85 -3.32 26.84 -3.22
C PRO A 85 -4.57 26.51 -4.06
N ARG A 86 -5.22 27.55 -4.61
CA ARG A 86 -6.44 27.41 -5.42
C ARG A 86 -6.16 26.94 -6.86
N TYR A 87 -5.42 25.85 -7.01
CA TYR A 87 -5.29 25.16 -8.28
C TYR A 87 -6.40 24.11 -8.41
N PRO A 88 -7.00 23.94 -9.61
CA PRO A 88 -8.11 22.99 -9.79
C PRO A 88 -7.68 21.55 -9.54
N LEU A 89 -6.42 21.22 -9.80
CA LEU A 89 -5.83 19.91 -9.54
C LEU A 89 -4.77 20.00 -8.45
N VAL A 90 -4.87 19.11 -7.48
CA VAL A 90 -3.95 18.98 -6.35
C VAL A 90 -3.05 17.76 -6.57
N PRO A 91 -1.72 17.89 -6.48
CA PRO A 91 -0.81 16.75 -6.60
C PRO A 91 -0.98 15.82 -5.40
N ALA A 92 -1.08 14.53 -5.67
CA ALA A 92 -1.42 13.54 -4.66
C ALA A 92 -0.63 12.23 -4.85
N ILE A 93 -0.51 11.48 -3.75
CA ILE A 93 -0.08 10.09 -3.79
C ILE A 93 -1.31 9.20 -3.58
N LEU A 94 -1.54 8.28 -4.50
CA LEU A 94 -2.60 7.29 -4.40
C LEU A 94 -2.09 6.03 -3.68
N LEU A 95 -2.66 5.74 -2.51
CA LEU A 95 -2.65 4.42 -1.89
C LEU A 95 -3.75 3.59 -2.55
N GLY A 96 -3.43 3.02 -3.72
CA GLY A 96 -4.45 2.47 -4.61
C GLY A 96 -4.97 1.09 -4.22
N ARG A 97 -4.19 0.33 -3.45
CA ARG A 97 -4.54 -1.02 -2.98
C ARG A 97 -3.84 -1.25 -1.65
N LEU A 98 -4.54 -1.82 -0.68
CA LEU A 98 -4.00 -2.27 0.59
C LEU A 98 -4.86 -3.43 1.08
N ASP A 99 -4.26 -4.59 1.31
CA ASP A 99 -4.98 -5.70 1.93
C ASP A 99 -4.02 -6.69 2.63
N VAL A 100 -4.60 -7.50 3.50
CA VAL A 100 -3.93 -8.51 4.31
C VAL A 100 -4.53 -9.86 3.98
N ASP A 101 -3.67 -10.87 3.93
CA ASP A 101 -4.08 -12.25 3.74
C ASP A 101 -5.08 -12.66 4.84
N GLN A 102 -6.15 -13.37 4.47
CA GLN A 102 -7.19 -13.79 5.39
C GLN A 102 -6.64 -14.57 6.58
N SER A 103 -5.57 -15.36 6.38
CA SER A 103 -4.96 -16.15 7.44
C SER A 103 -4.26 -15.30 8.51
N ARG A 104 -4.14 -13.98 8.30
CA ARG A 104 -3.45 -13.01 9.17
C ARG A 104 -4.31 -11.81 9.55
N ARG A 105 -5.62 -11.85 9.29
CA ARG A 105 -6.56 -10.82 9.76
C ARG A 105 -6.62 -10.79 11.29
N GLY A 106 -6.85 -9.60 11.84
CA GLY A 106 -6.90 -9.37 13.29
C GLY A 106 -5.53 -9.23 13.98
N LEU A 107 -4.41 -9.37 13.24
CA LEU A 107 -3.05 -9.25 13.78
C LEU A 107 -2.43 -7.84 13.64
N GLY A 108 -3.24 -6.83 13.28
CA GLY A 108 -2.76 -5.45 13.09
C GLY A 108 -1.95 -5.19 11.81
N TYR A 109 -1.78 -6.19 10.93
CA TYR A 109 -0.96 -6.03 9.71
C TYR A 109 -1.46 -4.95 8.76
N GLY A 110 -2.78 -4.70 8.70
CA GLY A 110 -3.34 -3.64 7.85
C GLY A 110 -2.90 -2.25 8.31
N GLU A 111 -2.92 -2.01 9.62
CA GLU A 111 -2.47 -0.76 10.23
C GLU A 111 -0.96 -0.56 10.03
N ILE A 112 -0.18 -1.63 10.25
CA ILE A 112 1.26 -1.62 10.05
C ILE A 112 1.62 -1.30 8.59
N LEU A 113 0.90 -1.89 7.63
CA LEU A 113 1.07 -1.57 6.20
C LEU A 113 0.71 -0.12 5.89
N LEU A 114 -0.39 0.39 6.44
CA LEU A 114 -0.84 1.76 6.24
C LEU A 114 0.19 2.76 6.79
N LEU A 115 0.67 2.55 8.02
CA LEU A 115 1.69 3.40 8.64
C LEU A 115 2.98 3.39 7.82
N ASN A 116 3.42 2.22 7.35
CA ASN A 116 4.58 2.12 6.49
C ASN A 116 4.38 2.85 5.14
N ALA A 117 3.19 2.77 4.56
CA ALA A 117 2.86 3.49 3.33
C ALA A 117 2.93 5.01 3.53
N LEU A 118 2.34 5.52 4.62
CA LEU A 118 2.34 6.95 4.95
C LEU A 118 3.74 7.47 5.28
N GLU A 119 4.54 6.70 6.02
CA GLU A 119 5.94 7.02 6.29
C GLU A 119 6.73 7.17 4.99
N ARG A 120 6.54 6.26 4.03
CA ARG A 120 7.20 6.36 2.72
C ARG A 120 6.78 7.62 1.95
N CYS A 121 5.50 7.98 1.98
CA CYS A 121 5.03 9.25 1.41
C CYS A 121 5.75 10.44 2.04
N LEU A 122 5.81 10.50 3.38
CA LEU A 122 6.51 11.55 4.13
C LEU A 122 8.01 11.64 3.83
N THR A 123 8.66 10.52 3.56
CA THR A 123 10.09 10.49 3.19
C THR A 123 10.35 10.85 1.72
N THR A 124 9.32 10.99 0.89
CA THR A 124 9.48 11.38 -0.52
C THR A 124 9.75 12.88 -0.62
N LYS A 125 10.96 13.27 -1.05
CA LYS A 125 11.43 14.66 -1.04
C LYS A 125 11.57 15.30 -2.42
N ASP A 126 11.81 14.51 -3.46
CA ASP A 126 12.13 15.03 -4.79
C ASP A 126 10.90 15.28 -5.67
N ILE A 127 9.73 14.79 -5.23
CA ILE A 127 8.46 14.92 -5.95
C ILE A 127 7.48 15.62 -5.01
N GLY A 128 6.91 16.75 -5.45
CA GLY A 128 5.91 17.49 -4.69
C GLY A 128 4.58 16.75 -4.64
N TRP A 129 3.99 16.67 -3.44
CA TRP A 129 2.65 16.13 -3.20
C TRP A 129 2.02 16.90 -2.03
N ALA A 130 0.69 16.95 -1.99
CA ALA A 130 -0.04 17.70 -0.96
C ALA A 130 -0.95 16.80 -0.12
N VAL A 131 -1.49 15.73 -0.71
CA VAL A 131 -2.41 14.81 -0.05
C VAL A 131 -2.09 13.36 -0.40
N VAL A 132 -2.38 12.45 0.52
CA VAL A 132 -2.45 11.01 0.24
C VAL A 132 -3.92 10.65 0.13
N VAL A 133 -4.28 9.98 -0.95
CA VAL A 133 -5.66 9.59 -1.24
C VAL A 133 -5.72 8.08 -1.25
N VAL A 134 -6.77 7.53 -0.64
CA VAL A 134 -7.01 6.09 -0.60
C VAL A 134 -8.20 5.80 -1.50
N ASP A 135 -8.00 4.97 -2.51
CA ASP A 135 -9.09 4.35 -3.26
C ASP A 135 -9.25 2.92 -2.73
N ALA A 136 -10.18 2.75 -1.80
CA ALA A 136 -10.47 1.45 -1.22
C ALA A 136 -11.36 0.65 -2.18
N LYS A 137 -10.81 -0.41 -2.77
CA LYS A 137 -11.55 -1.39 -3.56
C LYS A 137 -11.77 -2.69 -2.80
#